data_AF-A0A968HS44-F1
#
_entry.id   AF-A0A968HS44-F1
#
_cell.length_a   1.000
_cell.length_b   1.000
_cell.length_c   1.000
_cell.angle_alpha   90.00
_cell.angle_beta   90.00
_cell.angle_gamma   90.00
#
_symmetry.space_group_name_H-M   'P 1'
#
loop_
_entity.id
_entity.type
_entity.pdbx_description
1 polymer ?
#
loop_
_entity_poly.entity_id
_entity_poly.type
_entity_poly.pdbx_seq_one_letter_code
_entity_poly.pdbx_strand_id
1 'polypeptide(L)' 'MWAEGPGEDFQKHGHYINMSSTQYTMVACGFYETSEGEFWSVQNFK' A
#
# COMPACT_ATOMS: atom_id res chain seq x y z
N MET A 1 0.81 -0.52 7.80
CA MET A 1 -0.48 -0.15 7.16
C MET A 1 -1.44 0.61 8.09
N TRP A 2 -1.73 0.19 9.34
CA TRP A 2 -2.70 0.91 10.19
C TRP A 2 -2.33 2.36 10.55
N ALA A 3 -1.05 2.72 10.51
CA ALA A 3 -0.54 4.08 10.74
C ALA A 3 -0.23 4.86 9.46
N GLU A 4 -0.69 4.39 8.30
CA GLU A 4 -0.40 5.00 6.98
C GLU A 4 -1.54 5.90 6.48
N GLY A 5 -2.55 6.21 7.29
CA GLY A 5 -3.61 7.17 6.93
C GLY A 5 -3.08 8.58 6.66
N PRO A 6 -3.95 9.58 6.38
CA PRO A 6 -3.53 10.89 5.88
C PRO A 6 -2.49 11.59 6.78
N GLY A 7 -2.51 11.33 8.09
CA GLY A 7 -1.50 11.75 9.06
C GLY A 7 -1.21 13.27 9.08
N GLU A 8 -0.28 13.70 9.92
CA GLU A 8 0.16 15.12 9.91
C GLU A 8 1.28 15.36 8.87
N ASP A 9 2.14 14.36 8.63
CA ASP A 9 3.21 14.42 7.63
C ASP A 9 2.86 13.57 6.41
N PHE A 10 1.95 14.10 5.59
CA PHE A 10 1.35 13.45 4.42
C PHE A 10 2.38 12.72 3.53
N GLN A 11 3.57 13.31 3.32
CA GLN A 11 4.61 12.76 2.45
C GLN A 11 5.25 11.47 2.97
N LYS A 12 5.14 11.18 4.27
CA LYS A 12 5.59 9.90 4.85
C LYS A 12 4.57 8.76 4.65
N HIS A 13 3.37 9.06 4.15
CA HIS A 13 2.27 8.12 4.00
C HIS A 13 2.10 7.65 2.55
N GLY A 14 3.21 7.21 1.93
CA GLY A 14 3.27 6.85 0.50
C GLY A 14 2.22 5.80 0.06
N HIS A 15 1.87 4.88 0.94
CA HIS A 15 0.81 3.90 0.67
C HIS A 15 -0.58 4.55 0.53
N TYR A 16 -0.98 5.41 1.48
CA TYR A 16 -2.26 6.12 1.39
C TYR A 16 -2.30 7.07 0.20
N ILE A 17 -1.19 7.75 -0.09
CA ILE A 17 -1.08 8.58 -1.30
C ILE A 17 -1.38 7.76 -2.55
N ASN A 18 -0.73 6.61 -2.72
CA ASN A 18 -0.94 5.78 -3.90
C ASN A 18 -2.36 5.18 -3.97
N MET A 19 -2.91 4.77 -2.83
CA MET A 19 -4.27 4.19 -2.75
C MET A 19 -5.40 5.21 -2.92
N SER A 20 -5.18 6.47 -2.52
CA SER A 20 -6.17 7.56 -2.63
C SER A 20 -5.99 8.41 -3.88
N SER A 21 -4.91 8.21 -4.63
CA SER A 21 -4.62 8.92 -5.86
C SER A 21 -5.69 8.66 -6.92
N THR A 22 -6.19 9.73 -7.52
CA THR A 22 -7.09 9.64 -8.68
C THR A 22 -6.33 9.47 -9.99
N GLN A 23 -4.99 9.49 -9.96
CA GLN A 23 -4.14 9.36 -11.16
C GLN A 23 -3.94 7.91 -11.58
N TYR A 24 -3.85 6.99 -10.61
CA TYR A 24 -3.74 5.56 -10.88
C TYR A 24 -5.14 4.99 -11.10
N THR A 25 -5.29 4.21 -12.17
CA THR A 25 -6.57 3.60 -12.56
C THR A 25 -6.53 2.08 -12.48
N MET A 26 -5.35 1.51 -12.30
CA MET A 26 -5.15 0.08 -12.16
C MET A 26 -4.19 -0.21 -11.01
N VAL A 27 -4.43 -1.34 -10.34
CA VAL A 27 -3.52 -1.89 -9.33
C VAL A 27 -3.38 -3.38 -9.54
N ALA A 28 -2.14 -3.87 -9.48
CA ALA A 28 -1.83 -5.29 -9.38
C ALA A 28 -1.39 -5.61 -7.95
N CYS A 29 -1.98 -6.65 -7.35
CA CYS A 29 -1.69 -7.08 -5.98
C CYS A 29 -1.08 -8.49 -5.97
N GLY A 30 -0.03 -8.67 -5.18
CA GLY A 30 0.60 -9.96 -4.93
C GLY A 30 0.67 -10.25 -3.44
N PHE A 31 0.44 -11.51 -3.07
CA PHE A 31 0.51 -11.98 -1.69
C PHE A 31 1.39 -13.23 -1.61
N TYR A 32 2.16 -13.33 -0.55
CA TYR A 32 3.00 -14.48 -0.24
C TYR A 32 2.94 -14.77 1.26
N GLU A 33 2.63 -16.01 1.62
CA GLU A 33 2.68 -16.48 3.01
C GLU A 33 4.08 -17.02 3.30
N THR A 34 4.72 -16.52 4.35
CA THR A 34 6.03 -16.99 4.81
C THR A 34 5.90 -18.34 5.50
N SER A 35 7.03 -19.04 5.69
CA SER A 35 7.05 -20.30 6.44
C SER A 35 6.61 -20.15 7.90
N GLU A 36 6.59 -18.93 8.43
CA GLU A 36 6.18 -18.59 9.80
C GLU A 36 4.70 -18.18 9.88
N GLY A 37 3.97 -18.22 8.76
CA GLY A 37 2.54 -17.86 8.69
C GLY A 37 2.27 -16.36 8.59
N GLU A 38 3.31 -15.54 8.35
CA GLU A 38 3.14 -14.11 8.10
C GLU A 38 2.84 -13.85 6.61
N PHE A 39 2.15 -12.74 6.31
CA PHE A 39 1.83 -12.37 4.93
C PHE A 39 2.66 -11.19 4.46
N TRP A 40 3.39 -11.37 3.36
CA TRP A 40 3.97 -10.30 2.58
C TRP A 40 3.00 -9.90 1.47
N SER A 41 2.73 -8.60 1.33
CA SER A 41 1.89 -8.06 0.25
C SER A 41 2.61 -6.96 -0.51
N VAL A 42 2.43 -6.96 -1.83
CA VAL A 42 2.96 -5.94 -2.73
C VAL A 42 1.85 -5.40 -3.61
N GLN A 43 1.93 -4.11 -3.92
CA GLN A 43 0.97 -3.40 -4.77
C GLN A 43 1.75 -2.60 -5.80
N ASN A 44 1.34 -2.69 -7.07
CA ASN A 44 1.91 -1.93 -8.16
C ASN A 44 0.80 -1.13 -8.86
N PHE A 45 0.93 0.19 -8.87
CA PHE A 45 -0.09 1.13 -9.33
C PHE A 45 0.27 1.68 -10.71
N LYS A 46 -0.74 1.78 -11.59
CA LYS A 46 -0.61 2.31 -12.95
C LYS A 46 -1.75 3.27 -13.28
#